data_AF-A0A7C5N271-F1
#
_entry.id   AF-A0A7C5N271-F1
#
_cell.length_a   1.000
_cell.length_b   1.000
_cell.length_c   1.000
_cell.angle_alpha   90.00
_cell.angle_beta   90.00
_cell.angle_gamma   90.00
#
_symmetry.space_group_name_H-M   'P 1'
#
loop_
_entity.id
_entity.type
_entity.pdbx_description
1 polymer ?
#
loop_
_entity_poly.entity_id
_entity_poly.type
_entity_poly.pdbx_seq_one_letter_code
_entity_poly.pdbx_strand_id
1 'polypeptide(L)'
;MLRARSRASAHRRGGGSRAGGPVTNRGLALLLALSACGPATTTPANEVSAPSPAAAPEARDFATYRTGLVDAWLSRQPALARQAGLHEYDGVIADYSPTGIASYVAFLQEAQRELAAFEPSSLSDVEALDLAILENRIALELEELVEQDQPHTSPLFYQELYRVSRYVDFDYAPVAQRIEKLVAHQEASLKQTQHLLAAMKPVLSRPLVETAITIYAGHASYLKGDLKTLVDKELKDPALAARFAASNTALAAAAAEVAERLEKEW
;
A
#
# COMPACT_ATOMS: atom_id res chain seq x y z
N MET A 1 -47.08 -32.82 23.78
CA MET A 1 -46.81 -33.15 25.20
C MET A 1 -45.38 -32.74 25.51
N LEU A 2 -45.21 -31.92 26.57
CA LEU A 2 -43.99 -31.66 27.37
C LEU A 2 -42.69 -31.26 26.66
N ARG A 3 -41.89 -30.28 27.09
CA ARG A 3 -41.99 -29.22 28.10
C ARG A 3 -40.76 -28.31 27.88
N ALA A 4 -40.96 -27.00 27.91
CA ALA A 4 -39.90 -26.00 27.99
C ALA A 4 -39.13 -26.09 29.32
N ARG A 5 -37.83 -25.73 29.32
CA ARG A 5 -37.17 -25.09 30.46
C ARG A 5 -36.08 -24.10 30.02
N SER A 6 -36.42 -22.84 30.24
CA SER A 6 -35.54 -21.68 30.40
C SER A 6 -34.64 -21.83 31.63
N ARG A 7 -33.42 -21.29 31.58
CA ARG A 7 -32.72 -20.73 32.74
C ARG A 7 -31.96 -19.46 32.34
N ALA A 8 -32.40 -18.35 32.93
CA ALA A 8 -31.65 -17.11 33.07
C ALA A 8 -30.84 -17.12 34.39
N SER A 9 -29.71 -16.43 34.41
CA SER A 9 -29.05 -15.78 35.56
C SER A 9 -27.69 -15.25 35.09
N ALA A 10 -27.06 -14.20 35.62
CA ALA A 10 -27.48 -13.03 36.38
C ALA A 10 -26.24 -12.10 36.38
N HIS A 11 -26.50 -10.81 36.35
CA HIS A 11 -25.58 -9.69 36.57
C HIS A 11 -24.48 -9.91 37.63
N ARG A 12 -23.28 -9.38 37.34
CA ARG A 12 -22.52 -8.61 38.34
C ARG A 12 -21.71 -7.49 37.70
N ARG A 13 -22.19 -6.25 37.88
CA ARG A 13 -21.42 -5.01 37.71
C ARG A 13 -20.57 -4.82 38.96
N GLY A 14 -19.25 -4.63 38.80
CA GLY A 14 -18.35 -4.15 39.86
C GLY A 14 -18.00 -2.70 39.58
N GLY A 15 -18.52 -1.78 40.39
CA GLY A 15 -18.18 -0.36 40.35
C GLY A 15 -16.86 -0.09 41.09
N GLY A 16 -15.99 0.71 40.47
CA GLY A 16 -14.87 1.36 41.13
C GLY A 16 -15.11 2.86 41.11
N SER A 17 -15.29 3.47 42.29
CA SER A 17 -15.35 4.91 42.48
C SER A 17 -14.60 5.27 43.78
N ARG A 18 -13.63 6.19 43.66
CA ARG A 18 -12.97 7.01 44.69
C ARG A 18 -12.19 8.08 43.91
N ALA A 19 -12.59 9.36 43.83
CA ALA A 19 -12.48 10.43 44.85
C ALA A 19 -11.11 10.41 45.55
N GLY A 20 -10.28 11.46 45.59
CA GLY A 20 -10.37 12.88 45.25
C GLY A 20 -9.24 13.58 46.03
N GLY A 21 -8.78 14.75 45.58
CA GLY A 21 -7.96 15.67 46.39
C GLY A 21 -6.71 16.22 45.70
N PRO A 22 -6.58 17.55 45.54
CA PRO A 22 -5.39 18.21 45.01
C PRO A 22 -4.42 18.58 46.13
N VAL A 23 -3.11 18.54 45.85
CA VAL A 23 -2.09 19.10 46.75
C VAL A 23 -1.46 20.29 46.04
N THR A 24 -1.92 21.48 46.43
CA THR A 24 -1.18 22.73 46.28
C THR A 24 0.04 22.71 47.20
N ASN A 25 1.20 23.18 46.73
CA ASN A 25 2.10 23.87 47.64
C ASN A 25 2.81 25.07 46.99
N ARG A 26 2.79 26.15 47.76
CA ARG A 26 3.25 27.49 47.41
C ARG A 26 4.74 27.63 47.71
N GLY A 27 5.40 28.42 46.85
CA GLY A 27 6.39 29.45 47.17
C GLY A 27 7.53 29.17 48.15
N LEU A 28 8.75 29.45 47.71
CA LEU A 28 9.68 30.22 48.54
C LEU A 28 10.60 31.07 47.66
N ALA A 29 10.74 32.31 48.08
CA ALA A 29 11.45 33.38 47.40
C ALA A 29 12.91 33.49 47.87
N LEU A 30 13.68 34.17 47.02
CA LEU A 30 14.72 35.14 47.35
C LEU A 30 16.03 34.66 48.01
N LEU A 31 17.14 34.85 47.28
CA LEU A 31 18.42 35.26 47.88
C LEU A 31 19.23 36.07 46.85
N LEU A 32 19.47 37.34 47.21
CA LEU A 32 20.39 38.27 46.56
C LEU A 32 21.84 37.76 46.71
N ALA A 33 22.66 37.93 45.68
CA ALA A 33 24.11 37.92 45.81
C ALA A 33 24.72 39.13 45.07
N LEU A 34 25.58 39.83 45.80
CA LEU A 34 26.19 41.10 45.45
C LEU A 34 27.27 41.01 44.37
N SER A 35 27.44 42.14 43.69
CA SER A 35 28.51 42.50 42.76
C SER A 35 29.93 42.16 43.23
N ALA A 36 30.76 41.73 42.28
CA ALA A 36 32.20 41.95 42.32
C ALA A 36 32.70 42.36 40.92
N CYS A 37 33.11 43.62 40.78
CA CYS A 37 33.89 44.11 39.65
C CYS A 37 35.32 43.57 39.76
N GLY A 38 35.83 42.94 38.70
CA GLY A 38 37.25 42.72 38.48
C GLY A 38 37.61 43.19 37.06
N PRO A 39 38.76 43.86 36.85
CA PRO A 39 39.17 44.27 35.52
C PRO A 39 39.83 43.07 34.82
N ALA A 40 39.19 42.54 33.78
CA ALA A 40 39.80 41.57 32.89
C ALA A 40 40.21 42.27 31.58
N THR A 41 41.51 42.22 31.35
CA THR A 41 42.24 42.59 30.13
C THR A 41 41.53 42.16 28.84
N THR A 42 41.27 43.13 27.97
CA THR A 42 40.79 42.93 26.60
C THR A 42 41.88 42.33 25.72
N THR A 43 41.79 41.03 25.47
CA THR A 43 42.36 40.37 24.29
C THR A 43 41.37 40.58 23.13
N PRO A 44 41.79 40.98 21.91
CA PRO A 44 40.86 41.08 20.79
C PRO A 44 40.46 39.65 20.38
N ALA A 45 39.22 39.29 20.67
CA ALA A 45 38.62 38.09 20.12
C ALA A 45 38.26 38.36 18.65
N ASN A 46 38.88 37.59 17.75
CA ASN A 46 38.51 37.50 16.36
C ASN A 46 37.07 36.95 16.30
N GLU A 47 36.09 37.75 15.91
CA GLU A 47 34.71 37.30 15.72
C GLU A 47 34.68 36.34 14.53
N VAL A 48 34.72 35.05 14.81
CA VAL A 48 34.27 34.02 13.87
C VAL A 48 32.76 34.17 13.80
N SER A 49 32.27 34.81 12.74
CA SER A 49 30.85 34.85 12.42
C SER A 49 30.31 33.41 12.40
N ALA A 50 29.36 33.12 13.29
CA ALA A 50 28.64 31.85 13.27
C ALA A 50 27.92 31.70 11.91
N PRO A 51 27.92 30.49 11.31
CA PRO A 51 27.16 30.27 10.10
C PRO A 51 25.69 30.58 10.35
N SER A 52 25.11 31.40 9.46
CA SER A 52 23.69 31.72 9.45
C SER A 52 22.90 30.39 9.37
N PRO A 53 21.81 30.21 10.13
CA PRO A 53 20.98 29.02 9.98
C PRO A 53 20.55 28.94 8.53
N ALA A 54 20.76 27.77 7.90
CA ALA A 54 20.19 27.49 6.60
C ALA A 54 18.70 27.86 6.65
N ALA A 55 18.25 28.65 5.67
CA ALA A 55 16.86 29.05 5.58
C ALA A 55 15.98 27.81 5.74
N ALA A 56 15.05 27.86 6.70
CA ALA A 56 14.04 26.82 6.82
C ALA A 56 13.40 26.64 5.44
N PRO A 57 13.23 25.41 4.95
CA PRO A 57 12.56 25.18 3.68
C PRO A 57 11.23 25.95 3.72
N GLU A 58 10.93 26.70 2.65
CA GLU A 58 9.65 27.39 2.53
C GLU A 58 8.53 26.40 2.85
N ALA A 59 7.57 26.83 3.68
CA ALA A 59 6.47 25.98 4.11
C ALA A 59 5.77 25.40 2.88
N ARG A 60 5.90 24.09 2.68
CA ARG A 60 5.32 23.38 1.54
C ARG A 60 3.80 23.45 1.67
N ASP A 61 3.11 23.80 0.59
CA ASP A 61 1.65 23.74 0.55
C ASP A 61 1.20 22.27 0.60
N PHE A 62 0.45 21.90 1.65
CA PHE A 62 0.01 20.52 1.87
C PHE A 62 -0.93 20.04 0.76
N ALA A 63 -1.84 20.90 0.28
CA ALA A 63 -2.78 20.53 -0.77
C ALA A 63 -2.06 20.14 -2.07
N THR A 64 -1.08 20.94 -2.49
CA THR A 64 -0.23 20.65 -3.66
C THR A 64 0.59 19.37 -3.44
N TYR A 65 1.15 19.20 -2.24
CA TYR A 65 1.91 17.99 -1.91
C TYR A 65 1.05 16.73 -1.99
N ARG A 66 -0.10 16.72 -1.32
CA ARG A 66 -1.07 15.63 -1.31
C ARG A 66 -1.43 15.20 -2.74
N THR A 67 -1.79 16.16 -3.60
CA THR A 67 -2.15 15.85 -4.99
C THR A 67 -0.99 15.18 -5.72
N GLY A 68 0.22 15.76 -5.65
CA GLY A 68 1.39 15.16 -6.28
C GLY A 68 1.76 13.78 -5.72
N LEU A 69 1.59 13.57 -4.42
CA LEU A 69 1.82 12.28 -3.76
C LEU A 69 0.84 11.23 -4.27
N VAL A 70 -0.46 11.54 -4.32
CA VAL A 70 -1.49 10.62 -4.81
C VAL A 70 -1.25 10.25 -6.28
N ASP A 71 -0.93 11.23 -7.13
CA ASP A 71 -0.62 10.96 -8.54
C ASP A 71 0.61 10.06 -8.69
N ALA A 72 1.69 10.35 -7.94
CA ALA A 72 2.90 9.54 -7.93
C ALA A 72 2.64 8.12 -7.40
N TRP A 73 1.76 7.97 -6.43
CA TRP A 73 1.35 6.70 -5.85
C TRP A 73 0.58 5.85 -6.85
N LEU A 74 -0.48 6.41 -7.46
CA LEU A 74 -1.30 5.71 -8.44
C LEU A 74 -0.50 5.29 -9.68
N SER A 75 0.48 6.09 -10.08
CA SER A 75 1.41 5.71 -11.17
C SER A 75 2.30 4.50 -10.86
N ARG A 76 2.61 4.27 -9.57
CA ARG A 76 3.41 3.13 -9.10
C ARG A 76 2.57 1.93 -8.69
N GLN A 77 1.31 2.17 -8.34
CA GLN A 77 0.31 1.17 -8.01
C GLN A 77 -0.87 1.23 -8.98
N PRO A 78 -0.66 0.93 -10.29
CA PRO A 78 -1.72 0.99 -11.30
C PRO A 78 -2.91 0.09 -10.96
N ALA A 79 -2.69 -0.98 -10.18
CA ALA A 79 -3.75 -1.82 -9.65
C ALA A 79 -4.76 -1.06 -8.78
N LEU A 80 -4.27 -0.19 -7.89
CA LEU A 80 -5.12 0.65 -7.04
C LEU A 80 -5.88 1.67 -7.87
N ALA A 81 -5.22 2.30 -8.85
CA ALA A 81 -5.86 3.23 -9.77
C ALA A 81 -7.01 2.56 -10.57
N ARG A 82 -6.74 1.36 -11.09
CA ARG A 82 -7.74 0.52 -11.75
C ARG A 82 -8.89 0.16 -10.82
N GLN A 83 -8.62 -0.17 -9.57
CA GLN A 83 -9.66 -0.46 -8.56
C GLN A 83 -10.50 0.79 -8.22
N ALA A 84 -9.90 1.98 -8.27
CA ALA A 84 -10.59 3.25 -8.09
C ALA A 84 -11.42 3.70 -9.32
N GLY A 85 -11.39 2.93 -10.42
CA GLY A 85 -12.12 3.23 -11.65
C GLY A 85 -11.38 4.17 -12.61
N LEU A 86 -10.08 4.40 -12.40
CA LEU A 86 -9.25 5.21 -13.28
C LEU A 86 -8.80 4.38 -14.49
N HIS A 87 -9.54 4.52 -15.58
CA HIS A 87 -9.36 3.72 -16.79
C HIS A 87 -8.13 4.12 -17.62
N GLU A 88 -7.48 5.26 -17.33
CA GLU A 88 -6.18 5.59 -17.92
C GLU A 88 -5.08 4.59 -17.54
N TYR A 89 -5.23 3.90 -16.40
CA TYR A 89 -4.31 2.84 -15.95
C TYR A 89 -4.69 1.45 -16.45
N ASP A 90 -5.79 1.29 -17.18
CA ASP A 90 -6.17 0.00 -17.76
C ASP A 90 -5.07 -0.52 -18.70
N GLY A 91 -4.69 -1.78 -18.49
CA GLY A 91 -3.61 -2.45 -19.22
C GLY A 91 -2.20 -2.20 -18.66
N VAL A 92 -2.05 -1.39 -17.61
CA VAL A 92 -0.75 -1.09 -16.98
C VAL A 92 -0.54 -1.96 -15.74
N ILE A 93 0.68 -2.49 -15.60
CA ILE A 93 1.11 -3.36 -14.49
C ILE A 93 2.33 -2.76 -13.82
N ALA A 94 2.40 -2.89 -12.49
CA ALA A 94 3.55 -2.44 -11.71
C ALA A 94 4.83 -3.24 -12.06
N ASP A 95 6.00 -2.67 -11.77
CA ASP A 95 7.26 -3.40 -11.85
C ASP A 95 7.44 -4.26 -10.60
N TYR A 96 7.25 -5.57 -10.76
CA TYR A 96 7.37 -6.57 -9.70
C TYR A 96 8.79 -7.16 -9.63
N SER A 97 9.75 -6.63 -10.37
CA SER A 97 11.15 -7.00 -10.21
C SER A 97 11.68 -6.57 -8.82
N PRO A 98 12.78 -7.16 -8.33
CA PRO A 98 13.39 -6.74 -7.07
C PRO A 98 13.73 -5.24 -7.05
N THR A 99 14.18 -4.70 -8.18
CA THR A 99 14.47 -3.26 -8.32
C THR A 99 13.21 -2.41 -8.31
N GLY A 100 12.13 -2.85 -8.96
CA GLY A 100 10.84 -2.18 -8.94
C GLY A 100 10.25 -2.08 -7.54
N ILE A 101 10.24 -3.21 -6.81
CA ILE A 101 9.77 -3.26 -5.42
C ILE A 101 10.64 -2.38 -4.51
N ALA A 102 11.97 -2.47 -4.61
CA ALA A 102 12.87 -1.62 -3.82
C ALA A 102 12.68 -0.13 -4.12
N SER A 103 12.48 0.24 -5.38
CA SER A 103 12.18 1.62 -5.78
C SER A 103 10.84 2.09 -5.20
N TYR A 104 9.85 1.20 -5.11
CA TYR A 104 8.56 1.53 -4.52
C TYR A 104 8.65 1.74 -3.00
N VAL A 105 9.37 0.87 -2.30
CA VAL A 105 9.66 1.04 -0.87
C VAL A 105 10.40 2.35 -0.60
N ALA A 106 11.41 2.70 -1.41
CA ALA A 106 12.13 3.96 -1.27
C ALA A 106 11.22 5.18 -1.44
N PHE A 107 10.29 5.13 -2.39
CA PHE A 107 9.26 6.16 -2.57
C PHE A 107 8.37 6.29 -1.33
N LEU A 108 7.87 5.18 -0.78
CA LEU A 108 7.02 5.19 0.41
C LEU A 108 7.76 5.75 1.64
N GLN A 109 9.03 5.39 1.82
CA GLN A 109 9.86 5.91 2.92
C GLN A 109 10.12 7.42 2.80
N GLU A 110 10.32 7.93 1.58
CA GLU A 110 10.43 9.37 1.36
C GLU A 110 9.12 10.08 1.67
N ALA A 111 8.01 9.57 1.13
CA ALA A 111 6.70 10.14 1.39
C ALA A 111 6.33 10.12 2.90
N GLN A 112 6.71 9.07 3.63
CA GLN A 112 6.55 9.03 5.10
C GLN A 112 7.32 10.17 5.79
N ARG A 113 8.57 10.43 5.38
CA ARG A 113 9.38 11.53 5.95
C ARG A 113 8.79 12.90 5.63
N GLU A 114 8.35 13.08 4.38
CA GLU A 114 7.76 14.33 3.92
C GLU A 114 6.41 14.62 4.60
N LEU A 115 5.55 13.61 4.80
CA LEU A 115 4.29 13.77 5.53
C LEU A 115 4.53 14.15 7.00
N ALA A 116 5.49 13.51 7.66
CA ALA A 116 5.83 13.78 9.06
C ALA A 116 6.37 15.22 9.30
N ALA A 117 6.73 15.95 8.23
CA ALA A 117 7.16 17.34 8.32
C ALA A 117 5.99 18.34 8.37
N PHE A 118 4.76 17.91 8.09
CA PHE A 118 3.58 18.77 8.21
C PHE A 118 3.07 18.79 9.65
N GLU A 119 2.89 19.99 10.21
CA GLU A 119 2.32 20.17 11.55
C GLU A 119 0.79 20.12 11.48
N PRO A 120 0.09 19.12 12.06
CA PRO A 120 -1.36 18.98 11.91
C PRO A 120 -2.14 20.19 12.44
N SER A 121 -1.61 20.86 13.45
CA SER A 121 -2.21 22.07 14.03
C SER A 121 -2.17 23.31 13.12
N SER A 122 -1.37 23.25 12.04
CA SER A 122 -1.28 24.30 11.02
C SER A 122 -2.20 24.08 9.81
N LEU A 123 -2.89 22.93 9.76
CA LEU A 123 -3.78 22.53 8.68
C LEU A 123 -5.24 22.78 9.03
N SER A 124 -6.11 22.85 8.02
CA SER A 124 -7.56 22.76 8.25
C SER A 124 -7.95 21.37 8.77
N ASP A 125 -9.10 21.24 9.43
CA ASP A 125 -9.56 19.93 9.94
C ASP A 125 -9.63 18.84 8.86
N VAL A 126 -10.00 19.23 7.63
CA VAL A 126 -10.06 18.31 6.47
C VAL A 126 -8.66 17.90 6.04
N GLU A 127 -7.72 18.85 5.95
CA GLU A 127 -6.34 18.55 5.57
C GLU A 127 -5.60 17.74 6.65
N ALA A 128 -5.88 17.99 7.93
CA ALA A 128 -5.34 17.21 9.04
C ALA A 128 -5.86 15.75 8.98
N LEU A 129 -7.13 15.55 8.60
CA LEU A 129 -7.66 14.21 8.36
C LEU A 129 -6.99 13.54 7.15
N ASP A 130 -6.83 14.25 6.04
CA ASP A 130 -6.13 13.73 4.86
C ASP A 130 -4.69 13.34 5.17
N LEU A 131 -3.96 14.17 5.92
CA LEU A 131 -2.60 13.87 6.39
C LEU A 131 -2.59 12.56 7.16
N ALA A 132 -3.47 12.41 8.16
CA ALA A 132 -3.57 11.19 8.95
C ALA A 132 -3.90 9.96 8.09
N ILE A 133 -4.79 10.08 7.10
CA ILE A 133 -5.13 8.97 6.19
C ILE A 133 -3.90 8.54 5.37
N LEU A 134 -3.16 9.51 4.81
CA LEU A 134 -1.97 9.23 4.00
C LEU A 134 -0.86 8.60 4.85
N GLU A 135 -0.58 9.13 6.04
CA GLU A 135 0.41 8.57 6.97
C GLU A 135 0.09 7.11 7.30
N ASN A 136 -1.17 6.82 7.67
CA ASN A 136 -1.60 5.47 7.99
C ASN A 136 -1.51 4.53 6.78
N ARG A 137 -1.90 4.99 5.59
CA ARG A 137 -1.84 4.17 4.38
C ARG A 137 -0.39 3.84 4.01
N ILE A 138 0.52 4.82 4.06
CA ILE A 138 1.95 4.59 3.78
C ILE A 138 2.56 3.66 4.81
N ALA A 139 2.25 3.84 6.09
CA ALA A 139 2.74 2.98 7.15
C ALA A 139 2.29 1.52 6.94
N LEU A 140 1.03 1.29 6.56
CA LEU A 140 0.52 -0.04 6.25
C LEU A 140 1.26 -0.69 5.08
N GLU A 141 1.48 0.05 3.98
CA GLU A 141 2.18 -0.52 2.82
C GLU A 141 3.65 -0.80 3.13
N LEU A 142 4.32 0.04 3.92
CA LEU A 142 5.67 -0.25 4.42
C LEU A 142 5.69 -1.48 5.32
N GLU A 143 4.70 -1.64 6.20
CA GLU A 143 4.57 -2.85 7.03
C GLU A 143 4.43 -4.10 6.15
N GLU A 144 3.53 -4.09 5.17
CA GLU A 144 3.30 -5.21 4.25
C GLU A 144 4.57 -5.56 3.44
N LEU A 145 5.27 -4.55 2.91
CA LEU A 145 6.42 -4.74 2.04
C LEU A 145 7.72 -5.06 2.78
N VAL A 146 7.93 -4.45 3.95
CA VAL A 146 9.22 -4.50 4.67
C VAL A 146 9.14 -5.42 5.88
N GLU A 147 8.15 -5.25 6.74
CA GLU A 147 8.07 -5.99 8.02
C GLU A 147 7.50 -7.40 7.82
N GLN A 148 6.39 -7.50 7.09
CA GLN A 148 5.77 -8.78 6.73
C GLN A 148 6.47 -9.47 5.56
N ASP A 149 7.26 -8.71 4.80
CA ASP A 149 8.03 -9.19 3.66
C ASP A 149 7.16 -9.94 2.63
N GLN A 150 5.92 -9.45 2.42
CA GLN A 150 4.93 -10.05 1.53
C GLN A 150 5.49 -10.43 0.15
N PRO A 151 6.38 -9.63 -0.49
CA PRO A 151 6.97 -10.00 -1.77
C PRO A 151 7.73 -11.33 -1.79
N HIS A 152 8.22 -11.81 -0.65
CA HIS A 152 8.98 -13.06 -0.55
C HIS A 152 8.27 -14.13 0.30
N THR A 153 7.23 -13.77 1.06
CA THR A 153 6.51 -14.67 1.97
C THR A 153 5.09 -15.03 1.50
N SER A 154 4.56 -14.32 0.50
CA SER A 154 3.18 -14.48 0.04
C SER A 154 3.11 -14.58 -1.48
N PRO A 155 2.88 -15.78 -2.04
CA PRO A 155 2.63 -15.92 -3.48
C PRO A 155 1.45 -15.07 -3.96
N LEU A 156 0.48 -14.77 -3.07
CA LEU A 156 -0.70 -13.96 -3.39
C LEU A 156 -0.40 -12.45 -3.50
N PHE A 157 0.80 -11.99 -3.12
CA PHE A 157 1.24 -10.62 -3.39
C PHE A 157 1.17 -10.28 -4.90
N TYR A 158 1.46 -11.27 -5.76
CA TYR A 158 1.52 -11.12 -7.22
C TYR A 158 0.20 -11.45 -7.94
N GLN A 159 -0.89 -11.71 -7.20
CA GLN A 159 -2.16 -12.16 -7.81
C GLN A 159 -2.78 -11.11 -8.77
N GLU A 160 -2.40 -9.84 -8.63
CA GLU A 160 -2.83 -8.73 -9.50
C GLU A 160 -2.57 -9.00 -10.98
N LEU A 161 -1.49 -9.72 -11.28
CA LEU A 161 -1.10 -10.13 -12.63
C LEU A 161 -2.22 -10.91 -13.35
N TYR A 162 -3.09 -11.57 -12.58
CA TYR A 162 -4.17 -12.43 -13.10
C TYR A 162 -5.58 -11.84 -12.88
N ARG A 163 -5.69 -10.63 -12.30
CA ARG A 163 -6.97 -9.95 -12.03
C ARG A 163 -7.51 -9.24 -13.26
N VAL A 164 -8.05 -10.04 -14.17
CA VAL A 164 -8.53 -9.58 -15.49
C VAL A 164 -10.06 -9.47 -15.62
N SER A 165 -10.83 -9.97 -14.65
CA SER A 165 -12.29 -10.06 -14.80
C SER A 165 -12.96 -8.69 -15.00
N ARG A 166 -12.40 -7.62 -14.39
CA ARG A 166 -12.93 -6.25 -14.52
C ARG A 166 -13.05 -5.73 -15.95
N TYR A 167 -12.24 -6.24 -16.89
CA TYR A 167 -12.34 -5.83 -18.29
C TYR A 167 -13.60 -6.39 -18.97
N VAL A 168 -14.19 -7.45 -18.42
CA VAL A 168 -15.37 -8.10 -19.00
C VAL A 168 -16.62 -7.95 -18.13
N ASP A 169 -16.48 -7.87 -16.81
CA ASP A 169 -17.58 -7.77 -15.84
C ASP A 169 -18.29 -6.41 -15.89
N PHE A 170 -17.60 -5.34 -16.30
CA PHE A 170 -18.12 -3.97 -16.31
C PHE A 170 -18.22 -3.40 -17.73
N ASP A 171 -19.38 -2.85 -18.07
CA ASP A 171 -19.62 -2.24 -19.39
C ASP A 171 -19.33 -0.72 -19.39
N TYR A 172 -18.07 -0.37 -19.15
CA TYR A 172 -17.62 1.04 -19.04
C TYR A 172 -17.15 1.64 -20.38
N ALA A 173 -16.95 0.81 -21.40
CA ALA A 173 -16.46 1.21 -22.72
C ALA A 173 -16.85 0.15 -23.77
N PRO A 174 -16.83 0.47 -25.08
CA PRO A 174 -17.08 -0.49 -26.13
C PRO A 174 -16.21 -1.75 -25.99
N VAL A 175 -16.78 -2.92 -26.23
CA VAL A 175 -16.15 -4.21 -25.92
C VAL A 175 -14.76 -4.39 -26.52
N ALA A 176 -14.55 -3.92 -27.76
CA ALA A 176 -13.24 -3.97 -28.42
C ALA A 176 -12.18 -3.15 -27.65
N GLN A 177 -12.54 -1.98 -27.11
CA GLN A 177 -11.62 -1.17 -26.32
C GLN A 177 -11.26 -1.86 -24.99
N ARG A 178 -12.25 -2.45 -24.32
CA ARG A 178 -12.01 -3.19 -23.08
C ARG A 178 -11.12 -4.41 -23.30
N ILE A 179 -11.32 -5.13 -24.41
CA ILE A 179 -10.49 -6.30 -24.75
C ILE A 179 -9.07 -5.88 -25.14
N GLU A 180 -8.88 -4.75 -25.84
CA GLU A 180 -7.53 -4.23 -26.10
C GLU A 180 -6.77 -3.97 -24.78
N LYS A 181 -7.45 -3.39 -23.78
CA LYS A 181 -6.89 -3.18 -22.44
C LYS A 181 -6.63 -4.48 -21.67
N LEU A 182 -7.51 -5.47 -21.81
CA LEU A 182 -7.31 -6.81 -21.28
C LEU A 182 -6.05 -7.46 -21.87
N VAL A 183 -5.87 -7.40 -23.19
CA VAL A 183 -4.70 -7.96 -23.87
C VAL A 183 -3.43 -7.24 -23.38
N ALA A 184 -3.45 -5.91 -23.30
CA ALA A 184 -2.33 -5.13 -22.77
C ALA A 184 -1.98 -5.54 -21.32
N HIS A 185 -2.99 -5.74 -20.46
CA HIS A 185 -2.81 -6.26 -19.09
C HIS A 185 -2.10 -7.61 -19.14
N GLN A 186 -2.61 -8.57 -19.91
CA GLN A 186 -2.05 -9.92 -19.98
C GLN A 186 -0.61 -9.91 -20.49
N GLU A 187 -0.32 -9.15 -21.56
CA GLU A 187 1.03 -9.00 -22.13
C GLU A 187 2.01 -8.35 -21.14
N ALA A 188 1.56 -7.34 -20.38
CA ALA A 188 2.37 -6.70 -19.35
C ALA A 188 2.60 -7.65 -18.16
N SER A 189 1.56 -8.37 -17.72
CA SER A 189 1.65 -9.33 -16.62
C SER A 189 2.60 -10.46 -16.92
N LEU A 190 2.61 -11.00 -18.14
CA LEU A 190 3.54 -12.05 -18.57
C LEU A 190 5.02 -11.67 -18.42
N LYS A 191 5.35 -10.37 -18.50
CA LYS A 191 6.73 -9.89 -18.27
C LYS A 191 7.13 -9.92 -16.80
N GLN A 192 6.15 -10.01 -15.90
CA GLN A 192 6.34 -9.93 -14.45
C GLN A 192 6.20 -11.29 -13.76
N THR A 193 5.56 -12.29 -14.40
CA THR A 193 5.27 -13.61 -13.77
C THR A 193 6.52 -14.33 -13.27
N GLN A 194 7.65 -14.16 -13.94
CA GLN A 194 8.94 -14.72 -13.56
C GLN A 194 9.40 -14.31 -12.15
N HIS A 195 8.98 -13.15 -11.65
CA HIS A 195 9.39 -12.63 -10.34
C HIS A 195 8.65 -13.30 -9.17
N LEU A 196 7.45 -13.85 -9.42
CA LEU A 196 6.61 -14.44 -8.38
C LEU A 196 7.32 -15.59 -7.66
N LEU A 197 7.59 -16.69 -8.36
CA LEU A 197 8.19 -17.88 -7.73
C LEU A 197 9.68 -17.68 -7.43
N ALA A 198 10.37 -16.83 -8.21
CA ALA A 198 11.79 -16.54 -8.00
C ALA A 198 12.05 -15.76 -6.70
N ALA A 199 11.08 -14.98 -6.23
CA ALA A 199 11.18 -14.22 -4.98
C ALA A 199 10.87 -15.06 -3.73
N MET A 200 10.18 -16.21 -3.87
CA MET A 200 9.68 -16.94 -2.71
C MET A 200 10.81 -17.50 -1.83
N LYS A 201 10.67 -17.30 -0.52
CA LYS A 201 11.52 -17.96 0.49
C LYS A 201 11.35 -19.48 0.43
N PRO A 202 12.37 -20.27 0.83
CA PRO A 202 12.32 -21.74 0.75
C PRO A 202 11.31 -22.38 1.72
N VAL A 203 10.89 -21.67 2.76
CA VAL A 203 9.89 -22.16 3.71
C VAL A 203 8.79 -21.11 3.81
N LEU A 204 7.57 -21.52 3.48
CA LEU A 204 6.37 -20.69 3.53
C LEU A 204 5.32 -21.29 4.46
N SER A 205 4.35 -20.47 4.87
CA SER A 205 3.21 -20.93 5.64
C SER A 205 2.32 -21.85 4.79
N ARG A 206 2.13 -23.09 5.23
CA ARG A 206 1.33 -24.09 4.49
C ARG A 206 -0.08 -23.60 4.13
N PRO A 207 -0.87 -23.00 5.04
CA PRO A 207 -2.17 -22.43 4.67
C PRO A 207 -2.10 -21.36 3.57
N LEU A 208 -1.03 -20.55 3.53
CA LEU A 208 -0.87 -19.55 2.47
C LEU A 208 -0.57 -20.20 1.12
N VAL A 209 0.28 -21.24 1.12
CA VAL A 209 0.61 -22.02 -0.09
C VAL A 209 -0.63 -22.73 -0.63
N GLU A 210 -1.38 -23.45 0.22
CA GLU A 210 -2.61 -24.16 -0.19
C GLU A 210 -3.68 -23.19 -0.75
N THR A 211 -3.81 -22.02 -0.13
CA THR A 211 -4.69 -20.97 -0.63
C THR A 211 -4.22 -20.42 -1.99
N ALA A 212 -2.92 -20.17 -2.13
CA ALA A 212 -2.34 -19.71 -3.38
C ALA A 212 -2.52 -20.72 -4.52
N ILE A 213 -2.28 -22.01 -4.28
CA ILE A 213 -2.51 -23.08 -5.27
C ILE A 213 -3.96 -23.03 -5.76
N THR A 214 -4.92 -22.95 -4.83
CA THR A 214 -6.36 -22.89 -5.17
C THR A 214 -6.68 -21.66 -6.03
N ILE A 215 -6.16 -20.49 -5.65
CA ILE A 215 -6.40 -19.24 -6.38
C ILE A 215 -5.77 -19.27 -7.79
N TYR A 216 -4.52 -19.71 -7.93
CA TYR A 216 -3.84 -19.76 -9.22
C TYR A 216 -4.43 -20.84 -10.15
N ALA A 217 -4.85 -21.98 -9.60
CA ALA A 217 -5.62 -22.97 -10.35
C ALA A 217 -6.97 -22.39 -10.84
N GLY A 218 -7.64 -21.62 -9.99
CA GLY A 218 -8.86 -20.87 -10.33
C GLY A 218 -8.63 -19.88 -11.47
N HIS A 219 -7.55 -19.08 -11.41
CA HIS A 219 -7.17 -18.18 -12.50
C HIS A 219 -6.93 -18.93 -13.80
N ALA A 220 -6.17 -20.03 -13.78
CA ALA A 220 -5.92 -20.84 -14.98
C ALA A 220 -7.21 -21.38 -15.59
N SER A 221 -8.14 -21.86 -14.76
CA SER A 221 -9.44 -22.37 -15.20
C SER A 221 -10.30 -21.26 -15.82
N TYR A 222 -10.42 -20.11 -15.14
CA TYR A 222 -11.20 -18.97 -15.63
C TYR A 222 -10.68 -18.44 -16.97
N LEU A 223 -9.37 -18.28 -17.11
CA LEU A 223 -8.74 -17.82 -18.34
C LEU A 223 -8.99 -18.81 -19.49
N LYS A 224 -8.86 -20.12 -19.27
CA LYS A 224 -9.08 -21.15 -20.30
C LYS A 224 -10.56 -21.31 -20.69
N GLY A 225 -11.47 -21.13 -19.73
CA GLY A 225 -12.89 -21.37 -19.89
C GLY A 225 -13.70 -20.10 -20.09
N ASP A 226 -14.22 -19.56 -18.98
CA ASP A 226 -15.25 -18.51 -18.98
C ASP A 226 -14.80 -17.25 -19.72
N LEU A 227 -13.59 -16.75 -19.45
CA LEU A 227 -13.10 -15.53 -20.10
C LEU A 227 -12.99 -15.70 -21.61
N LYS A 228 -12.41 -16.82 -22.05
CA LYS A 228 -12.29 -17.12 -23.48
C LYS A 228 -13.67 -17.19 -24.15
N THR A 229 -14.61 -17.90 -23.53
CA THR A 229 -15.97 -18.04 -24.04
C THR A 229 -16.68 -16.69 -24.19
N LEU A 230 -16.52 -15.82 -23.20
CA LEU A 230 -17.11 -14.49 -23.21
C LEU A 230 -16.50 -13.61 -24.31
N VAL A 231 -15.16 -13.59 -24.44
CA VAL A 231 -14.48 -12.79 -25.46
C VAL A 231 -14.80 -13.28 -26.87
N ASP A 232 -14.81 -14.59 -27.11
CA ASP A 232 -15.13 -15.16 -28.44
C ASP A 232 -16.56 -14.82 -28.90
N LYS A 233 -17.50 -14.66 -27.96
CA LYS A 233 -18.89 -14.28 -28.27
C LYS A 233 -18.99 -12.83 -28.70
N GLU A 234 -18.31 -11.93 -28.01
CA GLU A 234 -18.48 -10.48 -28.18
C GLU A 234 -17.52 -9.89 -29.22
N LEU A 235 -16.30 -10.40 -29.33
CA LEU A 235 -15.26 -9.84 -30.20
C LEU A 235 -15.43 -10.29 -31.65
N LYS A 236 -15.39 -9.32 -32.58
CA LYS A 236 -15.49 -9.58 -34.02
C LYS A 236 -14.20 -9.27 -34.78
N ASP A 237 -13.30 -8.48 -34.20
CA ASP A 237 -12.03 -8.13 -34.83
C ASP A 237 -11.09 -9.36 -34.82
N PRO A 238 -10.70 -9.89 -36.00
CA PRO A 238 -9.88 -11.09 -36.08
C PRO A 238 -8.44 -10.89 -35.58
N ALA A 239 -7.87 -9.69 -35.74
CA ALA A 239 -6.51 -9.40 -35.31
C ALA A 239 -6.44 -9.29 -33.78
N LEU A 240 -7.42 -8.60 -33.18
CA LEU A 240 -7.52 -8.53 -31.72
C LEU A 240 -7.86 -9.91 -31.12
N ALA A 241 -8.71 -10.69 -31.78
CA ALA A 241 -9.03 -12.05 -31.32
C ALA A 241 -7.79 -12.96 -31.31
N ALA A 242 -6.94 -12.87 -32.32
CA ALA A 242 -5.69 -13.63 -32.37
C ALA A 242 -4.72 -13.20 -31.25
N ARG A 243 -4.56 -11.89 -31.00
CA ARG A 243 -3.74 -11.37 -29.90
C ARG A 243 -4.26 -11.83 -28.53
N PHE A 244 -5.56 -11.69 -28.29
CA PHE A 244 -6.20 -12.18 -27.07
C PHE A 244 -5.99 -13.68 -26.88
N ALA A 245 -6.21 -14.49 -27.92
CA ALA A 245 -6.03 -15.94 -27.82
C ALA A 245 -4.59 -16.29 -27.39
N ALA A 246 -3.59 -15.61 -27.96
CA ALA A 246 -2.19 -15.82 -27.61
C ALA A 246 -1.87 -15.40 -26.17
N SER A 247 -2.19 -14.15 -25.79
CA SER A 247 -1.90 -13.62 -24.46
C SER A 247 -2.64 -14.36 -23.35
N ASN A 248 -3.91 -14.69 -23.58
CA ASN A 248 -4.75 -15.42 -22.63
C ASN A 248 -4.27 -16.86 -22.42
N THR A 249 -3.87 -17.55 -23.50
CA THR A 249 -3.33 -18.92 -23.40
C THR A 249 -2.02 -18.92 -22.61
N ALA A 250 -1.12 -17.97 -22.90
CA ALA A 250 0.15 -17.86 -22.19
C ALA A 250 -0.06 -17.52 -20.71
N LEU A 251 -0.94 -16.58 -20.38
CA LEU A 251 -1.20 -16.22 -18.98
C LEU A 251 -1.88 -17.36 -18.22
N ALA A 252 -2.79 -18.11 -18.86
CA ALA A 252 -3.39 -19.29 -18.25
C ALA A 252 -2.39 -20.42 -18.00
N ALA A 253 -1.40 -20.58 -18.87
CA ALA A 253 -0.30 -21.52 -18.67
C ALA A 253 0.57 -21.08 -17.49
N ALA A 254 0.92 -19.80 -17.41
CA ALA A 254 1.70 -19.26 -16.29
C ALA A 254 0.97 -19.44 -14.95
N ALA A 255 -0.34 -19.19 -14.88
CA ALA A 255 -1.13 -19.43 -13.67
C ALA A 255 -1.12 -20.91 -13.26
N ALA A 256 -1.26 -21.83 -14.22
CA ALA A 256 -1.23 -23.26 -13.96
C ALA A 256 0.15 -23.72 -13.46
N GLU A 257 1.22 -23.21 -14.08
CA GLU A 257 2.60 -23.50 -13.67
C GLU A 257 2.87 -23.02 -12.24
N VAL A 258 2.37 -21.83 -11.87
CA VAL A 258 2.48 -21.34 -10.49
C VAL A 258 1.83 -22.29 -9.51
N ALA A 259 0.59 -22.72 -9.77
CA ALA A 259 -0.10 -23.67 -8.90
C ALA A 259 0.66 -25.00 -8.78
N GLU A 260 1.13 -25.56 -9.91
CA GLU A 260 1.87 -26.82 -9.95
C GLU A 260 3.21 -26.74 -9.19
N ARG A 261 3.94 -25.65 -9.36
CA ARG A 261 5.23 -25.48 -8.67
C ARG A 261 5.06 -25.23 -7.18
N LEU A 262 4.05 -24.46 -6.79
CA LEU A 262 3.71 -24.29 -5.38
C LEU A 262 3.41 -25.65 -4.72
N GLU A 263 2.66 -26.54 -5.37
CA GLU A 263 2.33 -27.88 -4.86
C GLU A 263 3.56 -28.81 -4.74
N LYS A 264 4.54 -28.66 -5.64
CA LYS A 264 5.73 -29.53 -5.69
C LYS A 264 6.84 -29.11 -4.74
N GLU A 265 6.98 -27.81 -4.50
CA GLU A 265 8.19 -27.25 -3.90
C GLU A 265 7.99 -26.66 -2.49
N TRP A 266 6.75 -26.41 -2.06
CA TRP A 266 6.40 -25.84 -0.75
C TRP A 266 5.36 -26.69 -0.01
#